data_AF-T1ADB6-F1
#
_entry.id   AF-T1ADB6-F1
#
_cell.length_a   1.000
_cell.length_b   1.000
_cell.length_c   1.000
_cell.angle_alpha   90.00
_cell.angle_beta   90.00
_cell.angle_gamma   90.00
#
_symmetry.space_group_name_H-M   'P 1'
#
loop_
_entity.id
_entity.type
_entity.pdbx_description
1 polymer ?
#
loop_
_entity_poly.entity_id
_entity_poly.type
_entity_poly.pdbx_seq_one_letter_code
_entity_poly.pdbx_strand_id
1 'polypeptide(L)'
;RVQQDFGIESFVMVGDRGMISQKAILSIREHGGIDWITALKSVNIRALIADTTLQPDLFDERNLLELTHPDYPGERLVACHNPELMRLRRHKREALLQATEESLQKIQARVAAGRLRGRDQIGLKVGQIMDRYQMAKHFTWDIHDT
;
A
#
# COMPACT_ATOMS: atom_id res chain seq x y z
N ARG A 1 -6.30 -1.98 -33.29
CA ARG A 1 -6.43 -3.45 -33.25
C ARG A 1 -7.75 -3.88 -32.63
N VAL A 2 -7.98 -3.82 -31.31
CA VAL A 2 -9.25 -4.29 -30.72
C VAL A 2 -10.51 -3.69 -31.38
N GLN A 3 -10.57 -2.36 -31.58
CA GLN A 3 -11.72 -1.72 -32.27
C GLN A 3 -11.92 -2.24 -33.70
N GLN A 4 -10.83 -2.47 -34.44
CA GLN A 4 -10.86 -2.89 -35.85
C GLN A 4 -11.15 -4.39 -35.99
N ASP A 5 -10.46 -5.20 -35.19
CA ASP A 5 -10.51 -6.66 -35.25
C ASP A 5 -11.86 -7.18 -34.75
N PHE A 6 -12.52 -6.46 -33.84
CA PHE A 6 -13.80 -6.85 -33.24
C PHE A 6 -14.98 -5.92 -33.57
N GLY A 7 -14.77 -4.87 -34.37
CA GLY A 7 -15.82 -3.91 -34.72
C GLY A 7 -16.39 -3.14 -33.51
N ILE A 8 -15.58 -2.92 -32.47
CA ILE A 8 -16.01 -2.23 -31.24
C ILE A 8 -15.77 -0.73 -31.40
N GLU A 9 -16.83 0.06 -31.35
CA GLU A 9 -16.75 1.52 -31.45
C GLU A 9 -16.17 2.15 -30.18
N SER A 10 -16.65 1.70 -29.01
CA SER A 10 -16.19 2.19 -27.72
C SER A 10 -16.02 1.08 -26.68
N PHE A 11 -14.99 1.17 -25.84
CA PHE A 11 -14.78 0.25 -24.72
C PHE A 11 -14.03 0.89 -23.55
N VAL A 12 -14.16 0.28 -22.37
CA VAL A 12 -13.48 0.71 -21.14
C VAL A 12 -12.41 -0.30 -20.75
N MET A 13 -11.17 0.15 -20.60
CA MET A 13 -10.07 -0.64 -20.07
C MET A 13 -10.07 -0.59 -18.54
N VAL A 14 -10.15 -1.75 -17.88
CA VAL A 14 -10.05 -1.84 -16.43
C VAL A 14 -8.75 -2.54 -16.07
N GLY A 15 -7.92 -1.91 -15.25
CA GLY A 15 -6.65 -2.50 -14.84
C GLY A 15 -6.06 -1.79 -13.64
N ASP A 16 -5.26 -2.52 -12.85
CA ASP A 16 -4.54 -1.92 -11.73
C ASP A 16 -3.50 -0.90 -12.22
N ARG A 17 -2.99 -0.07 -11.32
CA ARG A 17 -2.06 1.02 -11.62
C ARG A 17 -0.77 0.56 -12.30
N GLY A 18 -0.32 -0.66 -12.00
CA GLY A 18 0.86 -1.26 -12.64
C GLY A 18 0.61 -1.67 -14.09
N MET A 19 -0.64 -1.92 -14.47
CA MET A 19 -1.03 -2.32 -15.82
C MET A 19 -1.29 -1.11 -16.72
N ILE A 20 -1.93 -0.07 -16.17
CA ILE A 20 -2.28 1.15 -16.91
C ILE A 20 -1.44 2.32 -16.39
N SER A 21 -0.30 2.57 -17.06
CA SER A 21 0.60 3.66 -16.72
C SER A 21 0.06 5.03 -17.17
N GLN A 22 0.56 6.13 -16.60
CA GLN A 22 0.14 7.49 -17.03
C GLN A 22 0.43 7.73 -18.51
N LYS A 23 1.56 7.21 -18.99
CA LYS A 23 1.94 7.27 -20.40
C LYS A 23 0.94 6.55 -21.29
N ALA A 24 0.43 5.40 -20.83
CA ALA A 24 -0.62 4.66 -21.55
C ALA A 24 -1.93 5.45 -21.58
N ILE A 25 -2.33 6.07 -20.46
CA ILE A 25 -3.53 6.92 -20.38
C ILE A 25 -3.44 8.08 -21.38
N LEU A 26 -2.30 8.78 -21.44
CA LEU A 26 -2.11 9.89 -22.37
C LEU A 26 -2.25 9.44 -23.84
N SER A 27 -1.68 8.29 -24.19
CA SER A 27 -1.83 7.71 -25.54
C SER A 27 -3.27 7.27 -25.82
N ILE A 28 -3.97 6.71 -24.82
CA ILE A 28 -5.38 6.32 -24.93
C ILE A 28 -6.27 7.53 -25.17
N ARG A 29 -6.03 8.66 -24.49
CA ARG A 29 -6.79 9.91 -24.68
C ARG A 29 -6.73 10.46 -26.11
N GLU A 30 -5.64 10.21 -26.83
CA GLU A 30 -5.51 10.58 -28.23
C GLU A 30 -6.33 9.69 -29.16
N HIS A 31 -6.69 8.49 -28.71
CA HIS A 31 -7.49 7.52 -29.44
C HIS A 31 -8.95 7.59 -28.97
N GLY A 32 -9.82 8.18 -29.79
CA GLY A 32 -11.25 8.25 -29.49
C GLY A 32 -11.88 6.86 -29.30
N GLY A 33 -12.89 6.78 -28.42
CA GLY A 33 -13.63 5.53 -28.15
C GLY A 33 -12.98 4.60 -27.12
N ILE A 34 -12.00 5.07 -26.34
CA ILE A 34 -11.35 4.25 -25.32
C ILE A 34 -11.34 5.00 -23.98
N ASP A 35 -12.08 4.49 -23.01
CA ASP A 35 -12.08 4.96 -21.62
C ASP A 35 -11.26 4.03 -20.73
N TRP A 36 -10.95 4.45 -19.50
CA TRP A 36 -10.18 3.64 -18.56
C TRP A 36 -10.66 3.78 -17.11
N ILE A 37 -10.45 2.71 -16.34
CA ILE A 37 -10.56 2.67 -14.89
C ILE A 37 -9.26 2.08 -14.35
N THR A 38 -8.54 2.86 -13.54
CA THR A 38 -7.31 2.40 -12.89
C THR A 38 -7.18 2.92 -11.46
N ALA A 39 -6.30 2.30 -10.68
CA ALA A 39 -6.06 2.68 -9.29
C ALA A 39 -4.99 3.77 -9.18
N LEU A 40 -5.02 4.55 -8.09
CA LEU A 40 -3.92 5.46 -7.74
C LEU A 40 -2.89 4.77 -6.85
N LYS A 41 -1.62 5.19 -6.95
CA LYS A 41 -0.55 4.72 -6.05
C LYS A 41 -0.77 5.28 -4.64
N SER A 42 -0.29 4.59 -3.60
CA SER A 42 -0.38 5.09 -2.21
C SER A 42 0.34 6.43 -2.00
N VAL A 43 1.38 6.75 -2.78
CA VAL A 43 2.02 8.08 -2.77
C VAL A 43 1.08 9.19 -3.25
N ASN A 44 0.32 8.92 -4.31
CA ASN A 44 -0.62 9.85 -4.90
C ASN A 44 -1.85 10.05 -4.00
N ILE A 45 -2.39 8.97 -3.44
CA ILE A 45 -3.49 9.04 -2.48
C ILE A 45 -3.09 9.86 -1.25
N ARG A 46 -1.84 9.73 -0.77
CA ARG A 46 -1.33 10.53 0.35
C ARG A 46 -1.26 12.02 0.04
N ALA A 47 -0.94 12.40 -1.21
CA ALA A 47 -0.96 13.80 -1.61
C ALA A 47 -2.38 14.39 -1.50
N LEU A 48 -3.38 13.68 -2.05
CA LEU A 48 -4.80 14.08 -1.97
C LEU A 48 -5.31 14.19 -0.53
N ILE A 49 -4.78 13.39 0.40
CA ILE A 49 -5.12 13.51 1.82
C ILE A 49 -4.43 14.74 2.43
N ALA A 50 -3.15 14.96 2.10
CA ALA A 50 -2.36 16.05 2.66
C ALA A 50 -2.85 17.43 2.21
N ASP A 51 -3.31 17.57 0.97
CA ASP A 51 -3.90 18.81 0.43
C ASP A 51 -5.39 18.96 0.74
N THR A 52 -5.98 18.02 1.49
CA THR A 52 -7.39 17.99 1.90
C THR A 52 -8.42 17.83 0.78
N THR A 53 -8.00 17.51 -0.45
CA THR A 53 -8.92 17.14 -1.53
C THR A 53 -9.69 15.86 -1.22
N LEU A 54 -9.03 14.92 -0.53
CA LEU A 54 -9.64 13.70 -0.01
C LEU A 54 -9.59 13.75 1.52
N GLN A 55 -10.75 13.85 2.17
CA GLN A 55 -10.87 13.89 3.63
C GLN A 55 -11.54 12.60 4.14
N PRO A 56 -10.78 11.55 4.48
CA PRO A 56 -11.32 10.23 4.84
C PRO A 56 -12.37 10.25 5.95
N ASP A 57 -12.25 11.19 6.88
CA ASP A 57 -13.11 11.30 8.07
C ASP A 57 -14.49 11.91 7.78
N LEU A 58 -14.71 12.46 6.59
CA LEU A 58 -16.01 12.99 6.17
C LEU A 58 -16.91 11.97 5.46
N PHE A 59 -16.47 10.72 5.32
CA PHE A 59 -17.20 9.72 4.55
C PHE A 59 -18.01 8.76 5.42
N ASP A 60 -19.26 8.55 5.03
CA ASP A 60 -20.08 7.44 5.50
C ASP A 60 -19.59 6.10 4.92
N GLU A 61 -19.86 4.99 5.60
CA GLU A 61 -19.39 3.64 5.23
C GLU A 61 -19.89 3.13 3.87
N ARG A 62 -20.94 3.72 3.27
CA ARG A 62 -21.64 3.17 2.09
C ARG A 62 -21.66 4.07 0.86
N ASN A 63 -20.79 5.07 0.75
CA ASN A 63 -20.82 6.00 -0.38
C ASN A 63 -19.49 6.04 -1.16
N LEU A 64 -19.62 6.16 -2.48
CA LEU A 64 -18.53 6.53 -3.38
C LEU A 64 -18.45 8.05 -3.43
N LEU A 65 -17.26 8.60 -3.20
CA LEU A 65 -16.97 10.01 -3.45
C LEU A 65 -16.40 10.15 -4.86
N GLU A 66 -17.00 11.01 -5.67
CA GLU A 66 -16.41 11.51 -6.89
C GLU A 66 -15.72 12.85 -6.62
N LEU A 67 -14.48 13.00 -7.09
CA LEU A 67 -13.71 14.23 -6.95
C LEU A 67 -12.85 14.49 -8.19
N THR A 68 -12.50 15.76 -8.37
CA THR A 68 -11.57 16.23 -9.41
C THR A 68 -10.38 16.90 -8.73
N HIS A 69 -9.20 16.81 -9.33
CA HIS A 69 -8.00 17.45 -8.79
C HIS A 69 -7.13 18.01 -9.92
N PRO A 70 -6.49 19.19 -9.75
CA PRO A 70 -5.68 19.82 -10.80
C PRO A 70 -4.55 18.94 -11.35
N ASP A 71 -3.98 18.06 -10.53
CA ASP A 71 -2.93 17.11 -10.97
C ASP A 71 -3.45 16.01 -11.91
N TYR A 72 -4.77 15.84 -12.00
CA TYR A 72 -5.44 14.84 -12.84
C TYR A 72 -6.46 15.51 -13.76
N PRO A 73 -6.02 16.40 -14.67
CA PRO A 73 -6.93 17.18 -15.49
C PRO A 73 -7.73 16.26 -16.42
N GLY A 74 -9.05 16.41 -16.37
CA GLY A 74 -9.99 15.59 -17.15
C GLY A 74 -10.14 14.15 -16.67
N GLU A 75 -9.58 13.79 -15.51
CA GLU A 75 -9.87 12.50 -14.87
C GLU A 75 -10.95 12.66 -13.79
N ARG A 76 -11.78 11.64 -13.66
CA ARG A 76 -12.71 11.50 -12.54
C ARG A 76 -12.09 10.56 -11.51
N LEU A 77 -11.77 11.08 -10.33
CA LEU A 77 -11.27 10.28 -9.22
C LEU A 77 -12.45 9.79 -8.40
N VAL A 78 -12.43 8.50 -8.06
CA VAL A 78 -13.47 7.87 -7.24
C VAL A 78 -12.82 7.22 -6.03
N ALA A 79 -13.30 7.57 -4.84
CA ALA A 79 -12.84 7.01 -3.57
C ALA A 79 -14.00 6.34 -2.81
N CYS A 80 -13.70 5.32 -2.01
CA CYS A 80 -14.64 4.70 -1.08
C CYS A 80 -13.99 4.47 0.28
N HIS A 81 -14.77 4.64 1.34
CA HIS A 81 -14.37 4.19 2.67
C HIS A 81 -14.70 2.70 2.81
N ASN A 82 -13.72 1.87 3.17
CA ASN A 82 -13.89 0.42 3.31
C ASN A 82 -13.54 -0.04 4.74
N PRO A 83 -14.53 -0.10 5.65
CA PRO A 83 -14.29 -0.46 7.05
C PRO A 83 -13.82 -1.91 7.21
N GLU A 84 -14.29 -2.84 6.38
CA GLU A 84 -13.86 -4.25 6.45
C GLU A 84 -12.40 -4.42 6.06
N LEU A 85 -11.94 -3.72 5.03
CA LEU A 85 -10.53 -3.73 4.64
C LEU A 85 -9.65 -3.11 5.74
N MET A 86 -10.12 -2.06 6.41
CA MET A 86 -9.45 -1.49 7.57
C MET A 86 -9.35 -2.48 8.73
N ARG A 87 -10.43 -3.19 9.05
CA ARG A 87 -10.46 -4.23 10.08
C ARG A 87 -9.49 -5.37 9.76
N LEU A 88 -9.51 -5.88 8.53
CA LEU A 88 -8.62 -6.94 8.06
C LEU A 88 -7.15 -6.52 8.14
N ARG A 89 -6.82 -5.29 7.70
CA ARG A 89 -5.46 -4.73 7.78
C ARG A 89 -4.99 -4.55 9.22
N ARG A 90 -5.88 -4.12 10.12
CA ARG A 90 -5.59 -4.01 11.56
C ARG A 90 -5.22 -5.37 12.14
N HIS A 91 -6.09 -6.37 11.96
CA HIS A 91 -5.88 -7.72 12.47
C HIS A 91 -4.58 -8.35 11.92
N LYS A 92 -4.34 -8.21 10.61
CA LYS A 92 -3.10 -8.71 10.00
C LYS A 92 -1.86 -8.04 10.58
N ARG A 93 -1.89 -6.71 10.78
CA ARG A 93 -0.77 -5.99 11.38
C ARG A 93 -0.53 -6.46 12.82
N GLU A 94 -1.58 -6.60 13.61
CA GLU A 94 -1.49 -7.07 15.00
C GLU A 94 -0.88 -8.48 15.09
N ALA A 95 -1.34 -9.41 14.26
CA ALA A 95 -0.77 -10.75 14.18
C ALA A 95 0.73 -10.74 13.80
N LEU A 96 1.13 -9.87 12.87
CA LEU A 96 2.55 -9.72 12.48
C LEU A 96 3.39 -9.09 13.58
N LEU A 97 2.85 -8.13 14.34
CA LEU A 97 3.53 -7.54 15.49
C LEU A 97 3.76 -8.59 16.58
N GLN A 98 2.74 -9.34 16.95
CA GLN A 98 2.84 -10.42 17.93
C GLN A 98 3.88 -11.49 17.52
N ALA A 99 3.83 -11.96 16.27
CA ALA A 99 4.82 -12.92 15.76
C ALA A 99 6.25 -12.35 15.75
N THR A 100 6.40 -11.05 15.50
CA THR A 100 7.68 -10.35 15.57
C THR A 100 8.19 -10.30 17.02
N GLU A 101 7.33 -9.91 17.97
CA GLU A 101 7.65 -9.84 19.40
C GLU A 101 8.07 -11.20 19.96
N GLU A 102 7.29 -12.25 19.71
CA GLU A 102 7.63 -13.62 20.13
C GLU A 102 8.98 -14.08 19.58
N SER A 103 9.30 -13.71 18.33
CA SER A 103 10.58 -14.04 17.70
C SER A 103 11.73 -13.25 18.35
N LEU A 104 11.52 -11.98 18.69
CA LEU A 104 12.49 -11.15 19.38
C LEU A 104 12.74 -11.62 20.81
N GLN A 105 11.71 -12.01 21.55
CA GLN A 105 11.82 -12.57 22.90
C GLN A 105 12.71 -13.83 22.92
N LYS A 106 12.61 -14.68 21.88
CA LYS A 106 13.50 -15.85 21.72
C LYS A 106 14.97 -15.44 21.52
N ILE A 107 15.24 -14.33 20.82
CA ILE A 107 16.60 -13.77 20.73
C ILE A 107 17.05 -13.26 22.09
N GLN A 108 16.23 -12.45 22.76
CA GLN A 108 16.55 -11.89 24.08
C GLN A 108 16.88 -13.01 25.09
N ALA A 109 16.09 -14.08 25.14
CA ALA A 109 16.35 -15.23 26.00
C ALA A 109 17.70 -15.92 25.70
N ARG A 110 18.10 -15.99 24.43
CA ARG A 110 19.41 -16.55 24.04
C ARG A 110 20.57 -15.64 24.44
N VAL A 111 20.38 -14.32 24.36
CA VAL A 111 21.36 -13.32 24.81
C VAL A 111 21.51 -13.40 26.33
N ALA A 112 20.41 -13.38 27.07
CA ALA A 112 20.41 -13.50 28.53
C ALA A 112 21.04 -14.82 29.03
N ALA A 113 20.82 -15.92 28.31
CA ALA A 113 21.47 -17.21 28.60
C ALA A 113 22.95 -17.28 28.18
N GLY A 114 23.51 -16.19 27.63
CA GLY A 114 24.89 -16.12 27.13
C GLY A 114 25.18 -17.02 25.92
N ARG A 115 24.14 -17.54 25.24
CA ARG A 115 24.24 -18.41 24.05
C ARG A 115 24.34 -17.63 22.74
N LEU A 116 24.03 -16.34 22.77
CA LEU A 116 24.23 -15.41 21.67
C LEU A 116 24.93 -14.17 22.22
N ARG A 117 26.12 -13.87 21.71
CA ARG A 117 26.98 -12.77 22.18
C ARG A 117 27.48 -11.99 20.98
N GLY A 118 27.95 -10.78 21.23
CA GLY A 118 28.39 -9.83 20.22
C GLY A 118 27.22 -9.07 19.61
N ARG A 119 27.31 -7.73 19.64
CA ARG A 119 26.30 -6.84 19.06
C ARG A 119 26.03 -7.17 17.59
N ASP A 120 27.05 -7.52 16.82
CA ASP A 120 26.92 -7.85 15.40
C ASP A 120 26.07 -9.11 15.17
N GLN A 121 26.33 -10.18 15.93
CA GLN A 121 25.57 -11.43 15.78
C GLN A 121 24.12 -11.28 16.23
N ILE A 122 23.89 -10.51 17.31
CA ILE A 122 22.54 -10.16 17.77
C ILE A 122 21.83 -9.32 16.70
N GLY A 123 22.51 -8.30 16.18
CA GLY A 123 22.04 -7.44 15.09
C GLY A 123 21.62 -8.22 13.85
N LEU A 124 22.44 -9.17 13.40
CA LEU A 124 22.10 -10.03 12.26
C LEU A 124 20.83 -10.85 12.51
N LYS A 125 20.65 -11.38 13.72
CA LYS A 125 19.45 -12.16 14.07
C LYS A 125 18.20 -11.30 14.16
N VAL A 126 18.31 -10.11 14.74
CA VAL A 126 17.22 -9.11 14.75
C VAL A 126 16.89 -8.71 13.32
N GLY A 127 17.88 -8.39 12.49
CA GLY A 127 17.71 -8.04 11.08
C GLY A 127 16.97 -9.13 10.27
N GLN A 128 17.31 -10.41 10.49
CA GLN A 128 16.60 -11.54 9.87
C GLN A 128 15.11 -11.60 10.23
N ILE A 129 14.75 -11.27 11.48
CA ILE A 129 13.33 -11.20 11.90
C ILE A 129 12.64 -10.02 11.21
N MET A 130 13.33 -8.88 11.10
CA MET A 130 12.77 -7.68 10.49
C MET A 130 12.55 -7.80 9.00
N ASP A 131 13.49 -8.42 8.30
CA ASP A 131 13.32 -8.74 6.89
C ASP A 131 12.18 -9.74 6.67
N ARG A 132 12.02 -10.71 7.58
CA ARG A 132 10.92 -11.70 7.50
C ARG A 132 9.54 -11.06 7.67
N TYR A 133 9.32 -10.27 8.72
CA TYR A 133 7.99 -9.76 9.05
C TYR A 133 7.69 -8.37 8.51
N GLN A 134 8.71 -7.63 8.04
CA GLN A 134 8.59 -6.28 7.48
C GLN A 134 7.90 -5.27 8.43
N MET A 135 7.98 -5.51 9.74
CA MET A 135 7.35 -4.68 10.78
C MET A 135 8.30 -3.63 11.38
N ALA A 136 9.47 -3.41 10.76
CA ALA A 136 10.55 -2.70 11.44
C ALA A 136 10.21 -1.27 11.90
N LYS A 137 9.40 -0.56 11.12
CA LYS A 137 8.91 0.79 11.45
C LYS A 137 8.06 0.87 12.72
N HIS A 138 7.63 -0.25 13.29
CA HIS A 138 6.79 -0.31 14.49
C HIS A 138 7.58 -0.60 15.77
N PHE A 139 8.89 -0.82 15.67
CA PHE A 139 9.73 -1.15 16.81
C PHE A 139 10.87 -0.14 16.92
N THR A 140 11.24 0.15 18.16
CA THR A 140 12.52 0.74 18.50
C THR A 140 13.32 -0.32 19.21
N TRP A 141 14.57 -0.50 18.82
CA TRP A 141 15.45 -1.50 19.41
C TRP A 141 16.78 -0.87 19.77
N ASP A 142 17.28 -1.32 20.90
CA ASP A 142 18.64 -1.12 21.31
C ASP A 142 19.32 -2.49 21.44
N ILE A 143 20.53 -2.60 20.89
CA ILE A 143 21.25 -3.86 20.80
C ILE A 143 22.49 -3.76 21.67
N HIS A 144 22.51 -4.55 22.73
CA HIS A 144 23.63 -4.67 23.64
C HIS A 144 24.06 -6.13 23.76
N ASP A 145 25.37 -6.33 23.80
CA ASP A 145 25.96 -7.57 24.28
C ASP A 145 26.29 -7.30 25.74
N THR A 146 25.46 -7.86 26.63
CA THR A 146 25.55 -7.81 28.09
C THR A 146 25.84 -6.42 28.69
#